data_AF-A0AAV0UEC7-F1
#
_entry.id   AF-A0AAV0UEC7-F1
#
_cell.length_a   1.000
_cell.length_b   1.000
_cell.length_c   1.000
_cell.angle_alpha   90.00
_cell.angle_beta   90.00
_cell.angle_gamma   90.00
#
_symmetry.space_group_name_H-M   'P 1'
#
loop_
_entity.id
_entity.type
_entity.pdbx_description
1 polymer ?
#
loop_
_entity_poly.entity_id
_entity_poly.type
_entity_poly.pdbx_seq_one_letter_code
_entity_poly.pdbx_strand_id
1 'polypeptide(L)'
;METRSSPSMTELRALAHTRGLKYYLHLSKPELFSLLQRKEGGGSHCVSREAVQDDKVNVAPIVASALAPTATVRCSERLSSLQKKRATSVEAEGGAVQQKKAKIAAIVTNTLDPIMLTELGPHTVAITRTNGSVVVYNVESLVQYILATGDFSEPETRIPFSDEDLRRIDVEASKANVEEKSVVDAKKHRHTFDAQKVKRDGVLGLERCASEYVNKMLEIVESDDPEEGEMQLIMSVFPSFSDTFDQIRKNDLEYAKHSMGHYIQYIKGPKNRPTVDRSGLLPVILCFFDDVVKGKQDASAFGF
;
A
#
# COMPACT_ATOMS: atom_id res chain seq x y z
N MET A 1 2.90 28.13 3.53
CA MET A 1 2.08 28.62 2.41
C MET A 1 0.64 28.58 2.87
N GLU A 2 -0.12 29.66 2.72
CA GLU A 2 -1.54 29.68 3.09
C GLU A 2 -2.36 29.01 1.99
N THR A 3 -2.95 27.85 2.28
CA THR A 3 -3.91 27.20 1.40
C THR A 3 -5.19 28.01 1.40
N ARG A 4 -5.42 28.80 0.35
CA ARG A 4 -6.66 29.59 0.18
C ARG A 4 -7.85 28.65 0.09
N SER A 5 -8.58 28.50 1.21
CA SER A 5 -9.79 27.68 1.31
C SER A 5 -10.78 28.09 0.23
N SER A 6 -11.18 27.14 -0.64
CA SER A 6 -12.25 27.42 -1.61
C SER A 6 -13.55 27.63 -0.83
N PRO A 7 -14.33 28.70 -1.09
CA PRO A 7 -15.57 28.97 -0.36
C PRO A 7 -16.57 27.82 -0.47
N SER A 8 -17.43 27.66 0.54
CA SER A 8 -18.47 26.62 0.54
C SER A 8 -19.61 26.94 -0.44
N MET A 9 -20.39 25.92 -0.81
CA MET A 9 -21.60 26.16 -1.63
C MET A 9 -22.62 27.05 -0.92
N THR A 10 -22.66 27.00 0.42
CA THR A 10 -23.53 27.84 1.24
C THR A 10 -23.13 29.31 1.16
N GLU A 11 -21.82 29.61 1.27
CA GLU A 11 -21.30 30.98 1.08
C GLU A 11 -21.57 31.52 -0.33
N LEU A 12 -21.37 30.70 -1.36
CA LEU A 12 -21.62 31.12 -2.75
C LEU A 12 -23.11 31.39 -3.01
N ARG A 13 -24.01 30.56 -2.49
CA ARG A 13 -25.47 30.79 -2.57
C ARG A 13 -25.88 32.05 -1.78
N ALA A 14 -25.30 32.28 -0.60
CA ALA A 14 -25.54 33.51 0.17
C ALA A 14 -25.05 34.77 -0.57
N LEU A 15 -23.85 34.75 -1.14
CA LEU A 15 -23.32 35.85 -1.95
C LEU A 15 -24.15 36.11 -3.21
N ALA A 16 -24.68 35.07 -3.84
CA ALA A 16 -25.57 35.21 -5.00
C ALA A 16 -26.92 35.85 -4.62
N HIS A 17 -27.51 35.44 -3.49
CA HIS A 17 -28.70 36.08 -2.92
C HIS A 17 -28.44 37.56 -2.60
N THR A 18 -27.33 37.88 -1.92
CA THR A 18 -26.95 39.27 -1.56
C THR A 18 -26.73 40.16 -2.79
N ARG A 19 -26.33 39.59 -3.93
CA ARG A 19 -26.17 40.31 -5.21
C ARG A 19 -27.45 40.34 -6.07
N GLY A 20 -28.59 39.87 -5.56
CA GLY A 20 -29.87 39.89 -6.27
C GLY A 20 -29.90 39.01 -7.53
N LEU A 21 -28.97 38.04 -7.65
CA LEU A 21 -28.97 37.12 -8.78
C LEU A 21 -30.24 36.26 -8.76
N LYS A 22 -30.84 36.07 -9.93
CA LYS A 22 -31.99 35.18 -10.12
C LYS A 22 -31.50 33.86 -10.70
N TYR A 23 -32.18 32.77 -10.33
CA TYR A 23 -31.93 31.41 -10.87
C TYR A 23 -30.54 30.80 -10.58
N TYR A 24 -29.85 31.16 -9.49
CA TYR A 24 -28.53 30.58 -9.15
C TYR A 24 -28.56 29.22 -8.43
N LEU A 25 -29.75 28.71 -8.04
CA LEU A 25 -29.86 27.52 -7.17
C LEU A 25 -29.43 26.22 -7.86
N HIS A 26 -29.64 26.12 -9.17
CA HIS A 26 -29.36 24.94 -9.99
C HIS A 26 -27.93 24.91 -10.58
N LEU A 27 -27.12 25.95 -10.35
CA LEU A 27 -25.76 26.03 -10.87
C LEU A 27 -24.80 25.20 -10.03
N SER A 28 -23.85 24.52 -10.69
CA SER A 28 -22.79 23.78 -10.02
C SER A 28 -21.79 24.73 -9.33
N LYS A 29 -20.97 24.19 -8.40
CA LYS A 29 -19.94 24.97 -7.68
C LYS A 29 -19.02 25.78 -8.61
N PRO A 30 -18.39 25.22 -9.66
CA PRO A 30 -17.50 25.99 -10.53
C PRO A 30 -18.24 27.05 -11.36
N GLU A 31 -19.47 26.79 -11.79
CA GLU A 31 -20.28 27.75 -12.55
C GLU A 31 -20.70 28.94 -11.67
N LEU A 32 -21.25 28.67 -10.49
CA LEU A 32 -21.67 29.69 -9.54
C LEU A 32 -20.47 30.54 -9.07
N PHE A 33 -19.33 29.91 -8.81
CA PHE A 33 -18.08 30.60 -8.48
C PHE A 33 -17.60 31.49 -9.64
N SER A 34 -17.62 31.00 -10.88
CA SER A 34 -17.24 31.76 -12.08
C SER A 34 -18.17 32.94 -12.33
N LEU A 35 -19.49 32.73 -12.16
CA LEU A 35 -20.52 33.76 -12.32
C LEU A 35 -20.41 34.83 -11.22
N LEU A 36 -20.00 34.47 -10.00
CA LEU A 36 -19.71 35.41 -8.92
C LEU A 36 -18.35 36.13 -9.06
N GLN A 37 -17.41 35.61 -9.85
CA GLN A 37 -16.18 36.34 -10.20
C GLN A 37 -16.39 37.33 -11.36
N ARG A 38 -17.25 36.99 -12.33
CA ARG A 38 -17.64 37.93 -13.40
C ARG A 38 -18.40 39.10 -12.78
N LYS A 39 -17.96 40.33 -13.07
CA LYS A 39 -18.38 41.54 -12.36
C LYS A 39 -19.72 42.12 -12.86
N GLU A 40 -20.60 41.27 -13.39
CA GLU A 40 -21.76 41.64 -14.21
C GLU A 40 -23.06 41.00 -13.69
N GLY A 41 -23.43 41.33 -12.45
CA GLY A 41 -24.76 41.05 -11.90
C GLY A 41 -25.73 42.20 -12.21
N GLY A 42 -26.27 42.26 -13.43
CA GLY A 42 -27.20 43.31 -13.84
C GLY A 42 -28.55 43.24 -13.11
N GLY A 43 -28.81 44.16 -12.17
CA GLY A 43 -29.87 44.00 -11.17
C GLY A 43 -30.62 45.26 -10.68
N SER A 44 -30.59 46.37 -11.42
CA SER A 44 -31.46 47.55 -11.25
C SER A 44 -31.62 48.17 -9.85
N HIS A 45 -30.94 49.30 -9.59
CA HIS A 45 -31.52 50.41 -8.82
C HIS A 45 -30.94 51.77 -9.30
N CYS A 46 -31.49 52.88 -8.80
CA CYS A 46 -31.37 54.23 -9.39
C CYS A 46 -30.44 55.17 -8.58
N VAL A 47 -30.19 56.36 -9.13
CA VAL A 47 -29.69 57.63 -8.50
C VAL A 47 -28.18 57.95 -8.59
N SER A 48 -27.91 59.06 -9.31
CA SER A 48 -26.81 60.07 -9.19
C SER A 48 -25.33 59.79 -9.52
N ARG A 49 -24.93 60.20 -10.75
CA ARG A 49 -24.09 61.38 -11.10
C ARG A 49 -22.63 61.56 -10.56
N GLU A 50 -21.75 61.94 -11.50
CA GLU A 50 -20.39 62.57 -11.36
C GLU A 50 -19.21 61.69 -10.87
N ALA A 51 -17.96 61.80 -11.37
CA ALA A 51 -17.44 62.37 -12.63
C ALA A 51 -15.97 61.91 -12.93
N VAL A 52 -15.68 61.63 -14.22
CA VAL A 52 -14.45 61.99 -14.99
C VAL A 52 -13.04 61.47 -14.58
N GLN A 53 -12.37 60.80 -15.55
CA GLN A 53 -10.89 60.60 -15.74
C GLN A 53 -10.10 59.71 -14.74
N ASP A 54 -8.98 59.06 -15.13
CA ASP A 54 -8.34 58.91 -16.46
C ASP A 54 -7.57 57.57 -16.65
N ASP A 55 -7.08 57.42 -17.88
CA ASP A 55 -5.84 56.77 -18.35
C ASP A 55 -5.77 55.29 -18.76
N LYS A 56 -4.82 55.03 -19.68
CA LYS A 56 -4.60 53.77 -20.40
C LYS A 56 -3.23 53.17 -20.06
N VAL A 57 -3.06 51.86 -20.32
CA VAL A 57 -1.86 51.31 -20.98
C VAL A 57 -2.26 50.09 -21.82
N ASN A 58 -1.73 49.99 -23.05
CA ASN A 58 -1.82 48.80 -23.91
C ASN A 58 -0.69 47.79 -23.60
N VAL A 59 -0.90 46.52 -23.92
CA VAL A 59 0.04 45.68 -24.71
C VAL A 59 -0.73 44.47 -25.28
N ALA A 60 -0.36 44.01 -26.48
CA ALA A 60 -1.02 42.94 -27.23
C ALA A 60 -0.25 41.59 -27.17
N PRO A 61 -0.86 40.44 -27.55
CA PRO A 61 -0.32 39.11 -27.27
C PRO A 61 0.44 38.43 -28.42
N ILE A 62 1.45 37.62 -28.09
CA ILE A 62 2.26 36.75 -28.99
C ILE A 62 2.58 35.45 -28.19
N VAL A 63 2.39 34.18 -28.58
CA VAL A 63 2.20 33.42 -29.85
C VAL A 63 3.52 32.90 -30.50
N ALA A 64 3.83 31.60 -30.61
CA ALA A 64 3.24 30.37 -30.06
C ALA A 64 4.22 29.16 -30.26
N SER A 65 3.81 27.98 -29.76
CA SER A 65 4.26 26.61 -30.17
C SER A 65 5.49 25.99 -29.50
N ALA A 66 5.57 24.66 -29.60
CA ALA A 66 6.53 23.76 -28.96
C ALA A 66 7.53 23.16 -29.97
N LEU A 67 8.60 22.53 -29.46
CA LEU A 67 9.27 21.37 -30.06
C LEU A 67 10.20 20.68 -29.04
N ALA A 68 10.32 19.36 -29.15
CA ALA A 68 11.34 18.53 -28.46
C ALA A 68 12.56 18.33 -29.41
N PRO A 69 13.70 17.67 -29.05
CA PRO A 69 13.73 16.28 -28.56
C PRO A 69 14.96 15.85 -27.69
N THR A 70 15.18 14.53 -27.65
CA THR A 70 16.39 13.76 -27.28
C THR A 70 16.81 13.61 -25.81
N ALA A 71 17.37 12.43 -25.53
CA ALA A 71 17.71 11.92 -24.20
C ALA A 71 19.21 11.94 -23.93
N THR A 72 19.61 11.77 -22.67
CA THR A 72 21.01 11.47 -22.31
C THR A 72 21.07 10.62 -21.04
N VAL A 73 21.83 9.52 -21.08
CA VAL A 73 22.13 8.66 -19.92
C VAL A 73 23.06 9.39 -18.96
N ARG A 74 22.90 9.21 -17.65
CA ARG A 74 23.75 9.88 -16.64
C ARG A 74 24.16 8.95 -15.50
N CYS A 75 25.34 8.33 -15.67
CA CYS A 75 26.04 7.62 -14.61
C CYS A 75 27.30 8.38 -14.20
N SER A 76 27.54 8.49 -12.89
CA SER A 76 28.82 8.86 -12.27
C SER A 76 28.75 8.39 -10.81
N GLU A 77 29.46 7.34 -10.41
CA GLU A 77 30.89 7.41 -10.04
C GLU A 77 31.20 8.48 -8.98
N ARG A 78 31.53 8.03 -7.76
CA ARG A 78 32.56 8.67 -6.92
C ARG A 78 33.01 7.79 -5.75
N LEU A 79 34.24 8.05 -5.31
CA LEU A 79 34.91 7.52 -4.10
C LEU A 79 35.33 6.04 -4.12
N SER A 80 36.30 5.73 -4.98
CA SER A 80 37.40 4.83 -4.61
C SER A 80 38.73 5.61 -4.60
N SER A 81 39.54 5.44 -3.55
CA SER A 81 41.01 5.58 -3.50
C SER A 81 41.54 5.98 -2.11
N LEU A 82 42.20 5.04 -1.42
CA LEU A 82 43.23 5.35 -0.43
C LEU A 82 44.18 4.15 -0.27
N GLN A 83 45.06 3.96 -1.26
CA GLN A 83 46.20 3.04 -1.14
C GLN A 83 47.44 3.82 -0.67
N LYS A 84 48.24 3.23 0.24
CA LYS A 84 49.65 2.83 -0.03
C LYS A 84 50.45 2.47 1.23
N LYS A 85 51.04 1.25 1.20
CA LYS A 85 52.47 0.92 1.51
C LYS A 85 52.94 1.01 2.99
N ARG A 86 53.94 0.21 3.45
CA ARG A 86 54.74 -0.87 2.82
C ARG A 86 55.38 -1.82 3.86
N ALA A 87 55.81 -2.98 3.36
CA ALA A 87 57.01 -3.75 3.74
C ALA A 87 57.04 -4.60 5.05
N THR A 88 57.14 -5.91 4.82
CA THR A 88 58.15 -6.88 5.32
C THR A 88 59.42 -6.33 6.00
N SER A 89 60.17 -7.06 6.84
CA SER A 89 60.36 -8.53 6.97
C SER A 89 61.08 -8.97 8.26
N VAL A 90 61.26 -10.30 8.42
CA VAL A 90 62.20 -11.05 9.30
C VAL A 90 61.60 -11.61 10.61
N GLU A 91 62.04 -12.82 10.96
CA GLU A 91 61.56 -13.67 12.06
C GLU A 91 62.37 -13.46 13.35
N ALA A 92 61.74 -13.67 14.51
CA ALA A 92 62.35 -14.32 15.68
C ALA A 92 61.28 -14.80 16.69
N GLU A 93 61.51 -16.02 17.20
CA GLU A 93 61.11 -16.63 18.49
C GLU A 93 59.96 -16.07 19.36
N GLY A 94 59.12 -17.01 19.84
CA GLY A 94 58.85 -17.15 21.27
C GLY A 94 57.76 -16.28 21.93
N GLY A 95 56.56 -16.83 22.11
CA GLY A 95 55.56 -16.24 23.01
C GLY A 95 54.18 -16.88 22.96
N ALA A 96 53.83 -17.69 23.96
CA ALA A 96 52.51 -18.33 24.05
C ALA A 96 51.41 -17.34 24.50
N VAL A 97 50.88 -16.54 23.57
CA VAL A 97 49.74 -15.64 23.84
C VAL A 97 48.47 -16.45 24.02
N GLN A 98 48.11 -16.70 25.28
CA GLN A 98 46.91 -17.44 25.68
C GLN A 98 45.65 -16.76 25.12
N GLN A 99 44.92 -17.44 24.23
CA GLN A 99 43.59 -17.00 23.78
C GLN A 99 42.55 -17.15 24.90
N LYS A 100 42.57 -16.24 25.88
CA LYS A 100 41.46 -16.04 26.83
C LYS A 100 40.28 -15.39 26.09
N LYS A 101 39.58 -16.19 25.27
CA LYS A 101 38.23 -15.84 24.81
C LYS A 101 37.35 -15.66 26.05
N ALA A 102 37.08 -14.40 26.39
CA ALA A 102 36.16 -14.07 27.46
C ALA A 102 34.78 -14.67 27.10
N LYS A 103 34.27 -15.56 27.95
CA LYS A 103 32.87 -15.97 27.90
C LYS A 103 32.02 -14.79 28.39
N ILE A 104 31.78 -13.82 27.51
CA ILE A 104 30.63 -12.92 27.66
C ILE A 104 29.42 -13.84 27.71
N ALA A 105 28.70 -13.84 28.85
CA ALA A 105 27.50 -14.63 28.99
C ALA A 105 26.47 -14.12 27.97
N ALA A 106 26.13 -14.97 27.00
CA ALA A 106 25.20 -14.61 25.94
C ALA A 106 23.84 -14.30 26.57
N ILE A 107 23.41 -13.04 26.48
CA ILE A 107 22.13 -12.60 27.03
C ILE A 107 21.04 -13.11 26.08
N VAL A 108 20.35 -14.18 26.50
CA VAL A 108 19.12 -14.65 25.87
C VAL A 108 18.05 -13.59 26.11
N THR A 109 17.48 -13.04 25.05
CA THR A 109 16.59 -11.86 25.15
C THR A 109 15.09 -12.17 25.22
N ASN A 110 14.68 -13.39 24.90
CA ASN A 110 13.27 -13.73 24.71
C ASN A 110 12.87 -15.00 25.46
N THR A 111 11.64 -15.01 25.98
CA THR A 111 10.99 -16.17 26.63
C THR A 111 9.93 -16.83 25.76
N LEU A 112 9.50 -16.15 24.70
CA LEU A 112 8.56 -16.62 23.68
C LEU A 112 9.26 -16.67 22.32
N ASP A 113 8.81 -17.55 21.44
CA ASP A 113 9.23 -17.61 20.04
C ASP A 113 8.84 -16.31 19.29
N PRO A 114 9.78 -15.56 18.68
CA PRO A 114 9.46 -14.32 17.97
C PRO A 114 8.56 -14.51 16.74
N ILE A 115 8.43 -15.73 16.20
CA ILE A 115 7.60 -16.01 15.02
C ILE A 115 6.14 -16.23 15.42
N MET A 116 5.87 -17.21 16.29
CA MET A 116 4.51 -17.61 16.66
C MET A 116 3.99 -16.95 17.96
N LEU A 117 4.85 -16.24 18.70
CA LEU A 117 4.56 -15.65 20.02
C LEU A 117 4.12 -16.69 21.08
N THR A 118 4.46 -17.96 20.87
CA THR A 118 4.23 -19.08 21.78
C THR A 118 5.42 -19.32 22.71
N GLU A 119 5.25 -20.13 23.74
CA GLU A 119 6.35 -20.52 24.63
C GLU A 119 7.44 -21.31 23.89
N LEU A 120 8.69 -21.21 24.38
CA LEU A 120 9.82 -21.95 23.82
C LEU A 120 9.74 -23.44 24.21
N GLY A 121 9.68 -24.31 23.21
CA GLY A 121 9.54 -25.75 23.35
C GLY A 121 10.86 -26.50 23.58
N PRO A 122 10.85 -27.84 23.53
CA PRO A 122 12.04 -28.67 23.77
C PRO A 122 13.09 -28.61 22.66
N HIS A 123 12.71 -28.17 21.45
CA HIS A 123 13.60 -28.08 20.29
C HIS A 123 13.72 -26.63 19.82
N THR A 124 14.87 -26.01 20.12
CA THR A 124 15.12 -24.60 19.84
C THR A 124 16.48 -24.36 19.18
N VAL A 125 16.55 -23.34 18.33
CA VAL A 125 17.80 -22.85 17.71
C VAL A 125 18.15 -21.48 18.27
N ALA A 126 19.39 -21.35 18.75
CA ALA A 126 19.95 -20.11 19.28
C ALA A 126 20.80 -19.38 18.23
N ILE A 127 20.40 -18.16 17.88
CA ILE A 127 21.08 -17.29 16.90
C ILE A 127 21.66 -16.08 17.64
N THR A 128 22.92 -15.73 17.34
CA THR A 128 23.60 -14.59 17.97
C THR A 128 23.49 -13.35 17.07
N ARG A 129 22.81 -12.30 17.55
CA ARG A 129 22.72 -11.01 16.84
C ARG A 129 24.08 -10.28 16.87
N THR A 130 24.27 -9.32 15.96
CA THR A 130 25.51 -8.52 15.84
C THR A 130 25.88 -7.71 17.09
N ASN A 131 24.93 -7.45 17.98
CA ASN A 131 25.15 -6.77 19.27
C ASN A 131 25.53 -7.74 20.42
N GLY A 132 25.72 -9.04 20.14
CA GLY A 132 26.07 -10.06 21.14
C GLY A 132 24.90 -10.62 21.96
N SER A 133 23.67 -10.15 21.74
CA SER A 133 22.47 -10.79 22.28
C SER A 133 22.14 -12.09 21.53
N VAL A 134 21.44 -13.01 22.19
CA VAL A 134 20.96 -14.26 21.57
C VAL A 134 19.44 -14.29 21.52
N VAL A 135 18.94 -14.65 20.34
CA VAL A 135 17.54 -15.01 20.09
C VAL A 135 17.43 -16.52 20.13
N VAL A 136 16.35 -17.03 20.72
CA VAL A 136 16.01 -18.45 20.70
C VAL A 136 14.69 -18.61 19.96
N TYR A 137 14.68 -19.40 18.90
CA TYR A 137 13.47 -19.70 18.11
C TYR A 137 13.05 -21.15 18.34
N ASN A 138 11.75 -21.42 18.26
CA ASN A 138 11.27 -22.79 18.08
C ASN A 138 11.70 -23.29 16.69
N VAL A 139 12.19 -24.52 16.60
CA VAL A 139 12.74 -25.05 15.35
C VAL A 139 11.67 -25.21 14.27
N GLU A 140 10.52 -25.74 14.67
CA GLU A 140 9.35 -25.95 13.81
C GLU A 140 8.91 -24.64 13.14
N SER A 141 8.63 -23.59 13.92
CA SER A 141 8.17 -22.30 13.39
C SER A 141 9.23 -21.61 12.51
N LEU A 142 10.52 -21.74 12.83
CA LEU A 142 11.60 -21.21 12.00
C LEU A 142 11.74 -21.93 10.66
N VAL A 143 11.62 -23.27 10.64
CA VAL A 143 11.61 -24.06 9.41
C VAL A 143 10.37 -23.74 8.58
N GLN A 144 9.18 -23.75 9.18
CA GLN A 144 7.92 -23.40 8.52
C GLN A 144 7.97 -21.98 7.94
N TYR A 145 8.50 -21.00 8.68
CA TYR A 145 8.70 -19.63 8.20
C TYR A 145 9.61 -19.58 6.95
N ILE A 146 10.79 -20.20 7.01
CA ILE A 146 11.76 -20.18 5.89
C ILE A 146 11.15 -20.83 4.64
N LEU A 147 10.45 -21.96 4.81
CA LEU A 147 9.86 -22.71 3.68
C LEU A 147 8.57 -22.08 3.14
N ALA A 148 7.75 -21.43 3.96
CA ALA A 148 6.53 -20.76 3.52
C ALA A 148 6.80 -19.39 2.88
N THR A 149 7.86 -18.69 3.30
CA THR A 149 8.20 -17.35 2.80
C THR A 149 9.26 -17.35 1.70
N GLY A 150 10.17 -18.33 1.71
CA GLY A 150 11.40 -18.31 0.91
C GLY A 150 12.47 -17.35 1.40
N ASP A 151 12.31 -16.71 2.57
CA ASP A 151 13.27 -15.77 3.12
C ASP A 151 14.32 -16.50 3.96
N PHE A 152 15.51 -16.72 3.38
CA PHE A 152 16.67 -17.31 4.07
C PHE A 152 17.43 -16.28 4.93
N SER A 153 16.68 -15.39 5.57
CA SER A 153 17.16 -14.31 6.43
C SER A 153 16.51 -14.41 7.80
N GLU A 154 17.22 -13.96 8.83
CA GLU A 154 16.75 -14.02 10.21
C GLU A 154 15.52 -13.10 10.40
N PRO A 155 14.40 -13.56 11.01
CA PRO A 155 13.10 -12.88 10.91
C PRO A 155 13.04 -11.45 11.48
N GLU A 156 13.79 -11.16 12.54
CA GLU A 156 13.81 -9.83 13.17
C GLU A 156 14.81 -8.90 12.48
N THR A 157 16.06 -9.36 12.35
CA THR A 157 17.22 -8.56 11.96
C THR A 157 17.40 -8.47 10.45
N ARG A 158 16.76 -9.37 9.68
CA ARG A 158 16.87 -9.51 8.22
C ARG A 158 18.30 -9.75 7.72
N ILE A 159 19.17 -10.28 8.59
CA ILE A 159 20.51 -10.71 8.23
C ILE A 159 20.42 -12.09 7.56
N PRO A 160 20.98 -12.30 6.36
CA PRO A 160 20.98 -13.61 5.69
C PRO A 160 21.67 -14.69 6.53
N PHE A 161 21.05 -15.87 6.63
CA PHE A 161 21.64 -17.02 7.32
C PHE A 161 22.87 -17.56 6.58
N SER A 162 23.94 -17.88 7.32
CA SER A 162 25.07 -18.64 6.78
C SER A 162 24.64 -20.09 6.46
N ASP A 163 25.44 -20.79 5.65
CA ASP A 163 25.16 -22.19 5.35
C ASP A 163 25.33 -23.07 6.60
N GLU A 164 26.22 -22.68 7.51
CA GLU A 164 26.40 -23.30 8.83
C GLU A 164 25.21 -23.05 9.78
N ASP A 165 24.49 -21.94 9.65
CA ASP A 165 23.25 -21.71 10.42
C ASP A 165 22.13 -22.63 9.92
N LEU A 166 21.93 -22.68 8.60
CA LEU A 166 20.88 -23.50 7.99
C LEU A 166 21.12 -25.00 8.20
N ARG A 167 22.38 -25.46 8.15
CA ARG A 167 22.72 -26.85 8.54
C ARG A 167 22.43 -27.14 10.01
N ARG A 168 22.61 -26.16 10.91
CA ARG A 168 22.24 -26.33 12.33
C ARG A 168 20.73 -26.40 12.50
N ILE A 169 19.97 -25.59 11.77
CA ILE A 169 18.50 -25.64 11.75
C ILE A 169 18.02 -27.02 11.27
N ASP A 170 18.53 -27.53 10.14
CA ASP A 170 18.18 -28.87 9.63
C ASP A 170 18.54 -30.01 10.62
N VAL A 171 19.66 -29.89 11.34
CA VAL A 171 20.06 -30.88 12.36
C VAL A 171 19.16 -30.87 13.58
N GLU A 172 18.73 -29.70 14.08
CA GLU A 172 17.76 -29.64 15.19
C GLU A 172 16.35 -30.04 14.72
N ALA A 173 15.96 -29.74 13.48
CA ALA A 173 14.68 -30.15 12.88
C ALA A 173 14.58 -31.69 12.77
N SER A 174 15.69 -32.32 12.35
CA SER A 174 15.81 -33.78 12.30
C SER A 174 15.66 -34.45 13.67
N LYS A 175 16.06 -33.78 14.77
CA LYS A 175 15.85 -34.28 16.15
C LYS A 175 14.42 -34.06 16.64
N ALA A 176 13.77 -33.01 16.16
CA ALA A 176 12.39 -32.67 16.48
C ALA A 176 11.36 -33.54 15.74
N ASN A 177 11.79 -34.30 14.72
CA ASN A 177 10.92 -35.05 13.78
C ASN A 177 9.96 -34.13 13.00
N VAL A 178 10.44 -32.93 12.67
CA VAL A 178 9.81 -32.00 11.72
C VAL A 178 9.75 -32.69 10.34
N GLU A 179 8.56 -32.87 9.77
CA GLU A 179 8.34 -33.60 8.50
C GLU A 179 8.69 -32.76 7.25
N GLU A 180 8.95 -31.48 7.47
CA GLU A 180 9.24 -30.48 6.44
C GLU A 180 10.60 -30.68 5.75
N LYS A 181 10.77 -30.02 4.60
CA LYS A 181 11.95 -30.16 3.73
C LYS A 181 13.16 -29.40 4.29
N SER A 182 14.37 -29.92 4.05
CA SER A 182 15.62 -29.23 4.42
C SER A 182 15.65 -27.77 3.95
N VAL A 183 15.96 -26.85 4.88
CA VAL A 183 16.13 -25.42 4.55
C VAL A 183 17.41 -25.17 3.75
N VAL A 184 18.43 -26.02 3.89
CA VAL A 184 19.63 -26.00 3.03
C VAL A 184 19.28 -26.39 1.58
N ASP A 185 18.44 -27.40 1.37
CA ASP A 185 18.00 -27.79 0.02
C ASP A 185 17.00 -26.78 -0.57
N ALA A 186 16.16 -26.15 0.25
CA ALA A 186 15.34 -25.02 -0.17
C ALA A 186 16.20 -23.84 -0.66
N LYS A 187 17.31 -23.51 0.02
CA LYS A 187 18.23 -22.43 -0.38
C LYS A 187 18.82 -22.64 -1.78
N LYS A 188 19.12 -23.89 -2.16
CA LYS A 188 19.60 -24.25 -3.51
C LYS A 188 18.56 -23.95 -4.59
N HIS A 189 17.28 -24.08 -4.26
CA HIS A 189 16.15 -23.89 -5.16
C HIS A 189 15.52 -22.49 -5.07
N ARG A 190 16.20 -21.51 -4.45
CA ARG A 190 15.70 -20.14 -4.20
C ARG A 190 14.90 -19.51 -5.36
N HIS A 191 15.28 -19.75 -6.61
CA HIS A 191 14.59 -19.23 -7.79
C HIS A 191 13.09 -19.62 -7.86
N THR A 192 12.69 -20.78 -7.32
CA THR A 192 11.28 -21.19 -7.25
C THR A 192 10.51 -20.34 -6.23
N PHE A 193 11.13 -20.05 -5.09
CA PHE A 193 10.57 -19.18 -4.05
C PHE A 193 10.52 -17.72 -4.50
N ASP A 194 11.55 -17.20 -5.18
CA ASP A 194 11.52 -15.85 -5.76
C ASP A 194 10.37 -15.73 -6.80
N ALA A 195 10.10 -16.78 -7.60
CA ALA A 195 8.96 -16.80 -8.52
C ALA A 195 7.59 -16.93 -7.82
N GLN A 196 7.47 -17.76 -6.79
CA GLN A 196 6.26 -17.86 -5.95
C GLN A 196 5.97 -16.54 -5.23
N LYS A 197 7.01 -15.86 -4.73
CA LYS A 197 6.93 -14.52 -4.16
C LYS A 197 6.39 -13.50 -5.16
N VAL A 198 6.90 -13.47 -6.39
CA VAL A 198 6.36 -12.59 -7.44
C VAL A 198 4.86 -12.87 -7.71
N LYS A 199 4.43 -14.14 -7.73
CA LYS A 199 3.00 -14.47 -7.84
C LYS A 199 2.20 -13.93 -6.66
N ARG A 200 2.61 -14.24 -5.42
CA ARG A 200 1.92 -13.81 -4.19
C ARG A 200 1.84 -12.29 -4.07
N ASP A 201 2.96 -11.61 -4.29
CA ASP A 201 3.06 -10.16 -4.18
C ASP A 201 2.24 -9.48 -5.30
N GLY A 202 2.06 -10.14 -6.46
CA GLY A 202 1.11 -9.74 -7.51
C GLY A 202 -0.37 -9.94 -7.14
N VAL A 203 -0.73 -11.06 -6.51
CA VAL A 203 -2.09 -11.31 -5.98
C VAL A 203 -2.45 -10.28 -4.89
N LEU A 204 -1.50 -9.92 -4.03
CA LEU A 204 -1.63 -8.84 -3.04
C LEU A 204 -1.76 -7.45 -3.72
N GLY A 205 -1.16 -7.26 -4.90
CA GLY A 205 -1.39 -6.07 -5.73
C GLY A 205 -2.83 -5.98 -6.25
N LEU A 206 -3.37 -7.10 -6.75
CA LEU A 206 -4.75 -7.19 -7.21
C LEU A 206 -5.77 -7.01 -6.08
N GLU A 207 -5.50 -7.55 -4.88
CA GLU A 207 -6.31 -7.32 -3.68
C GLU A 207 -6.45 -5.83 -3.37
N ARG A 208 -5.32 -5.09 -3.34
CA ARG A 208 -5.34 -3.64 -3.10
C ARG A 208 -6.15 -2.90 -4.17
N CYS A 209 -5.99 -3.26 -5.44
CA CYS A 209 -6.79 -2.69 -6.53
C CYS A 209 -8.29 -2.99 -6.36
N ALA A 210 -8.67 -4.19 -5.91
CA ALA A 210 -10.05 -4.53 -5.60
C ALA A 210 -10.58 -3.73 -4.41
N SER A 211 -9.79 -3.59 -3.33
CA SER A 211 -10.09 -2.77 -2.15
C SER A 211 -10.37 -1.30 -2.50
N GLU A 212 -9.72 -0.71 -3.52
CA GLU A 212 -10.07 0.66 -3.96
C GLU A 212 -11.45 0.77 -4.62
N TYR A 213 -11.97 -0.29 -5.25
CA TYR A 213 -13.37 -0.31 -5.70
C TYR A 213 -14.33 -0.55 -4.54
N VAL A 214 -13.94 -1.34 -3.53
CA VAL A 214 -14.72 -1.52 -2.28
C VAL A 214 -14.83 -0.19 -1.50
N ASN A 215 -13.78 0.62 -1.47
CA ASN A 215 -13.81 1.99 -0.93
C ASN A 215 -14.85 2.85 -1.68
N LYS A 216 -14.85 2.85 -3.02
CA LYS A 216 -15.84 3.60 -3.83
C LYS A 216 -17.27 3.12 -3.62
N MET A 217 -17.48 1.81 -3.47
CA MET A 217 -18.80 1.27 -3.11
C MET A 217 -19.28 1.81 -1.76
N LEU A 218 -18.38 1.94 -0.78
CA LEU A 218 -18.69 2.55 0.52
C LEU A 218 -18.99 4.06 0.41
N GLU A 219 -18.21 4.80 -0.38
CA GLU A 219 -18.47 6.22 -0.68
C GLU A 219 -19.84 6.44 -1.33
N ILE A 220 -20.27 5.54 -2.23
CA ILE A 220 -21.59 5.55 -2.87
C ILE A 220 -22.73 5.20 -1.89
N VAL A 221 -22.49 4.30 -0.94
CA VAL A 221 -23.47 3.94 0.11
C VAL A 221 -23.71 5.09 1.08
N GLU A 222 -22.66 5.82 1.48
CA GLU A 222 -22.77 6.96 2.38
C GLU A 222 -23.16 8.28 1.67
N SER A 223 -23.38 8.25 0.35
CA SER A 223 -23.76 9.41 -0.46
C SER A 223 -25.25 9.75 -0.37
N ASP A 224 -25.58 11.03 -0.58
CA ASP A 224 -26.96 11.53 -0.59
C ASP A 224 -27.62 11.48 -2.00
N ASP A 225 -26.99 10.84 -3.00
CA ASP A 225 -27.46 10.78 -4.40
C ASP A 225 -27.50 9.32 -4.91
N PRO A 226 -28.69 8.68 -4.93
CA PRO A 226 -28.81 7.27 -5.32
C PRO A 226 -28.80 7.05 -6.84
N GLU A 227 -29.21 8.05 -7.65
CA GLU A 227 -29.29 7.90 -9.12
C GLU A 227 -27.90 7.94 -9.75
N GLU A 228 -27.06 8.90 -9.34
CA GLU A 228 -25.65 8.93 -9.70
C GLU A 228 -24.90 7.72 -9.12
N GLY A 229 -25.25 7.31 -7.89
CA GLY A 229 -24.69 6.13 -7.22
C GLY A 229 -24.93 4.82 -7.99
N GLU A 230 -26.17 4.53 -8.38
CA GLU A 230 -26.51 3.34 -9.17
C GLU A 230 -25.80 3.34 -10.53
N MET A 231 -25.78 4.49 -11.22
CA MET A 231 -25.06 4.65 -12.49
C MET A 231 -23.56 4.35 -12.34
N GLN A 232 -22.89 4.88 -11.32
CA GLN A 232 -21.46 4.62 -11.08
C GLN A 232 -21.19 3.15 -10.75
N LEU A 233 -22.04 2.51 -9.94
CA LEU A 233 -21.91 1.08 -9.61
C LEU A 233 -21.98 0.22 -10.88
N ILE A 234 -23.03 0.38 -11.69
CA ILE A 234 -23.27 -0.44 -12.87
C ILE A 234 -22.24 -0.16 -13.97
N MET A 235 -21.94 1.11 -14.28
CA MET A 235 -21.11 1.48 -15.42
C MET A 235 -19.60 1.41 -15.18
N SER A 236 -19.14 1.41 -13.92
CA SER A 236 -17.70 1.48 -13.61
C SER A 236 -17.27 0.57 -12.46
N VAL A 237 -17.91 0.64 -11.30
CA VAL A 237 -17.36 0.04 -10.08
C VAL A 237 -17.55 -1.49 -10.05
N PHE A 238 -18.73 -2.00 -10.39
CA PHE A 238 -18.99 -3.45 -10.45
C PHE A 238 -18.19 -4.18 -11.55
N PRO A 239 -18.13 -3.72 -12.82
CA PRO A 239 -17.32 -4.39 -13.84
C PRO A 239 -15.83 -4.43 -13.47
N SER A 240 -15.28 -3.30 -13.01
CA SER A 240 -13.85 -3.18 -12.69
C SER A 240 -13.45 -3.98 -11.46
N PHE A 241 -14.29 -4.01 -10.42
CA PHE A 241 -14.10 -4.90 -9.28
C PHE A 241 -14.21 -6.36 -9.71
N SER A 242 -15.20 -6.71 -10.53
CA SER A 242 -15.46 -8.10 -10.91
C SER A 242 -14.31 -8.71 -11.68
N ASP A 243 -13.73 -8.00 -12.66
CA ASP A 243 -12.52 -8.48 -13.35
C ASP A 243 -11.32 -8.60 -12.40
N THR A 244 -11.05 -7.55 -11.60
CA THR A 244 -9.92 -7.54 -10.66
C THR A 244 -10.03 -8.72 -9.67
N PHE A 245 -11.20 -8.97 -9.11
CA PHE A 245 -11.46 -10.08 -8.20
C PHE A 245 -11.38 -11.43 -8.91
N ASP A 246 -11.77 -11.51 -10.18
CA ASP A 246 -11.60 -12.71 -10.98
C ASP A 246 -10.12 -13.06 -11.21
N GLN A 247 -9.27 -12.05 -11.42
CA GLN A 247 -7.82 -12.26 -11.51
C GLN A 247 -7.23 -12.78 -10.18
N ILE A 248 -7.73 -12.32 -9.03
CA ILE A 248 -7.39 -12.89 -7.71
C ILE A 248 -7.84 -14.36 -7.66
N ARG A 249 -9.12 -14.63 -7.92
CA ARG A 249 -9.74 -15.96 -7.84
C ARG A 249 -9.08 -17.00 -8.76
N LYS A 250 -8.67 -16.60 -9.97
CA LYS A 250 -7.95 -17.44 -10.94
C LYS A 250 -6.52 -17.76 -10.50
N ASN A 251 -5.93 -16.96 -9.61
CA ASN A 251 -4.59 -17.18 -9.08
C ASN A 251 -4.58 -17.90 -7.73
N ASP A 252 -5.48 -17.56 -6.81
CA ASP A 252 -5.62 -18.18 -5.49
C ASP A 252 -7.07 -18.09 -4.99
N LEU A 253 -7.76 -19.23 -4.96
CA LEU A 253 -9.16 -19.34 -4.57
C LEU A 253 -9.37 -19.18 -3.06
N GLU A 254 -8.45 -19.65 -2.22
CA GLU A 254 -8.57 -19.51 -0.76
C GLU A 254 -8.32 -18.07 -0.33
N TYR A 255 -7.31 -17.41 -0.91
CA TYR A 255 -7.06 -16.00 -0.66
C TYR A 255 -8.21 -15.11 -1.16
N ALA A 256 -8.83 -15.44 -2.30
CA ALA A 256 -10.02 -14.74 -2.80
C ALA A 256 -11.22 -14.84 -1.82
N LYS A 257 -11.48 -16.03 -1.25
CA LYS A 257 -12.53 -16.21 -0.23
C LYS A 257 -12.30 -15.31 1.00
N HIS A 258 -11.08 -15.31 1.53
CA HIS A 258 -10.73 -14.48 2.69
C HIS A 258 -10.85 -12.99 2.37
N SER A 259 -10.36 -12.55 1.21
CA SER A 259 -10.44 -11.15 0.75
C SER A 259 -11.90 -10.68 0.66
N MET A 260 -12.78 -11.46 0.04
CA MET A 260 -14.21 -11.12 -0.01
C MET A 260 -14.87 -11.13 1.38
N GLY A 261 -14.47 -12.05 2.25
CA GLY A 261 -14.91 -12.05 3.65
C GLY A 261 -14.58 -10.74 4.36
N HIS A 262 -13.41 -10.16 4.10
CA HIS A 262 -13.03 -8.84 4.60
C HIS A 262 -13.84 -7.71 3.93
N TYR A 263 -14.02 -7.72 2.60
CA TYR A 263 -14.79 -6.69 1.89
C TYR A 263 -16.25 -6.61 2.38
N ILE A 264 -16.90 -7.77 2.57
CA ILE A 264 -18.26 -7.88 3.12
C ILE A 264 -18.34 -7.33 4.55
N GLN A 265 -17.32 -7.58 5.39
CA GLN A 265 -17.27 -7.05 6.76
C GLN A 265 -17.00 -5.53 6.77
N TYR A 266 -16.11 -5.06 5.90
CA TYR A 266 -15.76 -3.64 5.76
C TYR A 266 -16.97 -2.80 5.34
N ILE A 267 -17.65 -3.19 4.25
CA ILE A 267 -18.82 -2.48 3.74
C ILE A 267 -20.03 -2.52 4.70
N LYS A 268 -20.13 -3.53 5.58
CA LYS A 268 -21.17 -3.56 6.64
C LYS A 268 -20.84 -2.68 7.85
N GLY A 269 -19.55 -2.40 8.08
CA GLY A 269 -19.07 -1.77 9.30
C GLY A 269 -19.15 -2.69 10.54
N PRO A 270 -18.51 -2.29 11.66
CA PRO A 270 -18.56 -3.05 12.91
C PRO A 270 -19.94 -2.98 13.58
N LYS A 271 -20.32 -4.01 14.34
CA LYS A 271 -21.68 -4.16 14.93
C LYS A 271 -22.16 -3.00 15.81
N ASN A 272 -21.24 -2.22 16.39
CA ASN A 272 -21.52 -1.04 17.22
C ASN A 272 -21.60 0.28 16.44
N ARG A 273 -21.16 0.29 15.18
CA ARG A 273 -21.23 1.42 14.25
C ARG A 273 -21.31 0.85 12.82
N PRO A 274 -22.48 0.32 12.40
CA PRO A 274 -22.67 -0.13 11.03
C PRO A 274 -22.56 1.06 10.05
N THR A 275 -22.30 0.73 8.79
CA THR A 275 -22.29 1.70 7.68
C THR A 275 -23.62 2.43 7.57
N VAL A 276 -23.58 3.73 7.26
CA VAL A 276 -24.79 4.56 7.11
C VAL A 276 -25.25 4.53 5.66
N ASP A 277 -26.10 3.56 5.32
CA ASP A 277 -26.73 3.45 4.00
C ASP A 277 -27.73 4.60 3.80
N ARG A 278 -27.33 5.59 2.99
CA ARG A 278 -28.12 6.78 2.66
C ARG A 278 -28.77 6.69 1.29
N SER A 279 -28.05 6.11 0.32
CA SER A 279 -28.54 5.88 -1.04
C SER A 279 -29.44 4.64 -1.15
N GLY A 280 -29.44 3.74 -0.16
CA GLY A 280 -30.20 2.49 -0.20
C GLY A 280 -29.52 1.39 -1.03
N LEU A 281 -28.25 1.60 -1.42
CA LEU A 281 -27.50 0.75 -2.34
C LEU A 281 -26.68 -0.33 -1.61
N LEU A 282 -26.56 -0.27 -0.28
CA LEU A 282 -25.85 -1.30 0.51
C LEU A 282 -26.36 -2.74 0.25
N PRO A 283 -27.68 -3.01 0.16
CA PRO A 283 -28.17 -4.35 -0.17
C PRO A 283 -27.78 -4.80 -1.58
N VAL A 284 -27.71 -3.87 -2.55
CA VAL A 284 -27.35 -4.14 -3.95
C VAL A 284 -25.89 -4.60 -4.03
N ILE A 285 -24.98 -3.86 -3.38
CA ILE A 285 -23.54 -4.19 -3.31
C ILE A 285 -23.31 -5.52 -2.60
N LEU A 286 -24.06 -5.80 -1.52
CA LEU A 286 -23.94 -7.08 -0.81
C LEU A 286 -24.44 -8.26 -1.65
N CYS A 287 -25.54 -8.11 -2.40
CA CYS A 287 -25.99 -9.12 -3.36
C CYS A 287 -24.99 -9.32 -4.52
N PHE A 288 -24.39 -8.25 -5.02
CA PHE A 288 -23.34 -8.28 -6.04
C PHE A 288 -22.13 -9.11 -5.57
N PHE A 289 -21.57 -8.83 -4.39
CA PHE A 289 -20.49 -9.64 -3.81
C PHE A 289 -20.88 -11.12 -3.69
N ASP A 290 -22.10 -11.40 -3.23
CA ASP A 290 -22.61 -12.76 -3.07
C ASP A 290 -22.69 -13.53 -4.40
N ASP A 291 -22.99 -12.85 -5.51
CA ASP A 291 -23.03 -13.44 -6.85
C ASP A 291 -21.65 -13.51 -7.54
N VAL A 292 -20.76 -12.56 -7.28
CA VAL A 292 -19.34 -12.63 -7.69
C VAL A 292 -18.68 -13.85 -7.03
N VAL A 293 -18.87 -14.09 -5.73
CA VAL A 293 -18.37 -15.31 -5.04
C VAL A 293 -18.84 -16.58 -5.73
N LYS A 294 -20.13 -16.65 -6.08
CA LYS A 294 -20.75 -17.80 -6.76
C LYS A 294 -20.32 -17.96 -8.22
N GLY A 295 -19.59 -17.00 -8.79
CA GLY A 295 -19.14 -17.02 -10.18
C GLY A 295 -20.26 -16.78 -11.19
N LYS A 296 -21.32 -16.08 -10.79
CA LYS A 296 -22.46 -15.72 -11.66
C LYS A 296 -22.27 -14.39 -12.37
N GLN A 297 -21.43 -13.52 -11.81
CA GLN A 297 -21.07 -12.24 -12.39
C GLN A 297 -19.56 -12.23 -12.61
N ASP A 298 -19.20 -11.93 -13.85
CA ASP A 298 -17.86 -11.59 -14.33
C ASP A 298 -17.99 -10.28 -15.15
N ALA A 299 -16.90 -9.80 -15.76
CA ALA A 299 -16.96 -8.58 -16.58
C ALA A 299 -17.93 -8.69 -17.78
N SER A 300 -18.08 -9.88 -18.36
CA SER A 300 -18.94 -10.10 -19.54
C SER A 300 -20.43 -10.03 -19.21
N ALA A 301 -20.81 -10.29 -17.96
CA ALA A 301 -22.17 -10.07 -17.46
C ALA A 301 -22.62 -8.60 -17.52
N PHE A 302 -21.67 -7.65 -17.63
CA PHE A 302 -21.92 -6.22 -17.81
C PHE A 302 -21.79 -5.76 -19.28
N GLY A 303 -21.52 -6.66 -20.22
CA GLY A 303 -21.43 -6.36 -21.66
C GLY A 303 -20.09 -5.82 -22.15
N PHE A 304 -18.99 -6.10 -21.42
CA PHE A 304 -17.61 -5.74 -21.76
C PHE A 304 -16.77 -6.95 -22.16
#